data_AF-A0A1I3F9S9-F1
#
_entry.id   AF-A0A1I3F9S9-F1
#
_cell.length_a   1.000
_cell.length_b   1.000
_cell.length_c   1.000
_cell.angle_alpha   90.00
_cell.angle_beta   90.00
_cell.angle_gamma   90.00
#
_symmetry.space_group_name_H-M   'P 1'
#
loop_
_entity.id
_entity.type
_entity.pdbx_description
1 polymer ?
#
loop_
_entity_poly.entity_id
_entity_poly.type
_entity_poly.pdbx_seq_one_letter_code
_entity_poly.pdbx_strand_id
1 'polypeptide(L)' 'MTKPFPMNAWYAAAWDAEVKPALLPRTICGKHVVMYRKADGSVTALEDACWHRLVP' A
#
# COMPACT_ATOMS: atom_id res chain seq x y z
N MET A 1 -3.51 -11.14 21.80
CA MET A 1 -2.33 -10.26 21.62
C MET A 1 -2.79 -8.89 21.16
N THR A 2 -2.41 -7.83 21.87
CA THR A 2 -2.65 -6.44 21.44
C THR A 2 -1.78 -6.13 20.22
N LYS A 3 -2.37 -5.55 19.17
CA LYS A 3 -1.60 -5.09 18.02
C LYS A 3 -0.83 -3.81 18.43
N PRO A 4 0.44 -3.63 18.03
CA PRO A 4 1.26 -2.49 18.44
C PRO A 4 0.78 -1.15 17.85
N PHE A 5 -0.13 -1.19 16.87
CA PHE A 5 -0.66 0.00 16.19
C PHE A 5 -2.21 -0.02 16.13
N PRO A 6 -2.89 1.14 16.22
CA PRO A 6 -4.33 1.26 15.96
C PRO A 6 -4.71 0.85 14.53
N MET A 7 -5.43 -0.26 14.35
CA MET A 7 -5.73 -0.73 12.98
C MET A 7 -6.87 0.01 12.28
N ASN A 8 -7.75 0.66 13.03
CA ASN A 8 -8.96 1.33 12.51
C ASN A 8 -8.79 2.85 12.55
N ALA A 9 -7.69 3.33 11.96
CA ALA A 9 -7.33 4.74 11.90
C ALA A 9 -6.74 5.08 10.53
N TRP A 10 -6.77 6.36 10.17
CA TRP A 10 -6.13 6.86 8.96
C TRP A 10 -4.63 7.06 9.17
N TYR A 11 -3.84 6.64 8.19
CA TYR A 11 -2.38 6.79 8.16
C TYR A 11 -1.96 7.47 6.85
N ALA A 12 -1.07 8.45 6.94
CA ALA A 12 -0.39 8.97 5.76
C ALA A 12 0.55 7.88 5.21
N ALA A 13 0.28 7.39 4.00
CA ALA A 13 1.00 6.26 3.41
C ALA A 13 2.13 6.66 2.44
N ALA A 14 1.99 7.81 1.78
CA ALA A 14 2.97 8.38 0.84
C ALA A 14 2.64 9.86 0.56
N TRP A 15 3.61 10.58 0.00
CA TRP A 15 3.39 11.89 -0.62
C TRP A 15 2.90 11.74 -2.08
N ASP A 16 2.15 12.71 -2.57
CA ASP A 16 1.63 12.70 -3.95
C ASP A 16 2.74 12.53 -5.02
N ALA A 17 3.90 13.18 -4.79
CA ALA A 17 5.06 13.11 -5.68
C ALA A 17 5.81 11.76 -5.65
N GLU A 18 5.59 10.92 -4.62
CA GLU A 18 6.15 9.57 -4.56
C GLU A 18 5.33 8.58 -5.38
N VAL A 19 4.00 8.77 -5.45
CA VAL A 19 3.11 7.83 -6.14
C VAL A 19 3.10 8.09 -7.65
N LYS A 20 3.91 7.30 -8.34
CA LYS A 20 4.11 7.31 -9.80
C LYS A 20 3.39 6.12 -10.45
N PRO A 21 3.41 5.98 -11.79
CA PRO A 21 2.91 4.76 -12.44
C PRO A 21 3.69 3.49 -12.06
N ALA A 22 4.93 3.62 -11.60
CA ALA A 22 5.71 2.51 -11.04
C ALA A 22 5.20 2.09 -9.66
N LEU A 23 5.33 0.81 -9.33
CA LEU A 23 4.91 0.25 -8.04
C LEU A 23 5.74 0.83 -6.88
N LEU A 24 5.06 1.25 -5.82
CA LEU A 24 5.63 1.74 -4.57
C LEU A 24 5.24 0.79 -3.42
N PRO A 25 6.08 -0.21 -3.09
CA PRO A 25 5.83 -1.11 -1.97
C PRO A 25 6.16 -0.46 -0.62
N ARG A 26 5.32 -0.67 0.39
CA ARG A 26 5.50 -0.22 1.78
C ARG A 26 4.93 -1.24 2.76
N THR A 27 5.49 -1.29 3.98
CA THR A 27 4.87 -2.01 5.10
C THR A 27 4.25 -1.01 6.07
N ILE A 28 2.93 -1.08 6.27
CA ILE A 28 2.17 -0.16 7.13
C ILE A 28 1.44 -0.99 8.18
N CYS A 29 1.70 -0.73 9.46
CA CYS A 29 1.13 -1.50 10.58
C CYS A 29 1.29 -3.03 10.42
N GLY A 30 2.41 -3.48 9.83
CA GLY A 30 2.70 -4.89 9.55
C GLY A 30 1.98 -5.47 8.31
N LYS A 31 1.24 -4.67 7.54
CA LYS A 31 0.64 -5.09 6.26
C LYS A 31 1.53 -4.67 5.10
N HIS A 32 1.78 -5.59 4.16
CA HIS A 32 2.45 -5.29 2.91
C HIS A 32 1.45 -4.67 1.93
N VAL A 33 1.71 -3.43 1.53
CA VAL A 33 0.82 -2.63 0.69
C VAL A 33 1.62 -2.10 -0.49
N VAL A 34 1.08 -2.23 -1.69
CA VAL A 34 1.65 -1.63 -2.90
C VAL A 34 0.74 -0.52 -3.39
N MET A 35 1.32 0.64 -3.67
CA MET A 35 0.60 1.80 -4.22
C MET A 35 1.14 2.13 -5.61
N TYR A 36 0.28 2.61 -6.49
CA TYR A 36 0.69 3.18 -7.77
C TYR A 36 -0.38 4.14 -8.31
N ARG A 37 0.02 4.98 -9.26
CA ARG A 37 -0.88 5.88 -9.98
C ARG A 37 -1.41 5.17 -11.23
N LYS A 38 -2.72 5.02 -11.31
CA LYS A 38 -3.39 4.44 -12.48
C LYS A 38 -3.28 5.37 -13.69
N ALA A 39 -3.56 4.84 -14.88
CA ALA A 39 -3.57 5.62 -16.12
C ALA A 39 -4.58 6.78 -16.11
N ASP A 40 -5.67 6.68 -15.34
CA ASP A 40 -6.65 7.76 -15.12
C ASP A 40 -6.16 8.85 -14.14
N GLY A 41 -4.93 8.75 -13.64
CA GLY A 41 -4.30 9.70 -12.73
C GLY A 41 -4.62 9.48 -11.24
N SER A 42 -5.57 8.60 -10.90
CA SER A 42 -5.94 8.32 -9.52
C SER A 42 -4.98 7.33 -8.84
N VAL A 43 -4.84 7.46 -7.52
CA VAL A 43 -3.99 6.60 -6.68
C VAL A 43 -4.78 5.36 -6.25
N THR A 44 -4.14 4.20 -6.28
CA THR A 44 -4.68 2.96 -5.69
C THR A 44 -3.70 2.35 -4.70
N ALA A 45 -4.22 1.54 -3.78
CA ALA A 45 -3.47 0.77 -2.82
C ALA A 45 -4.03 -0.67 -2.80
N LEU A 46 -3.15 -1.65 -3.00
CA LEU A 46 -3.47 -3.07 -3.01
C LEU A 46 -2.60 -3.79 -1.98
N GLU A 47 -2.99 -5.01 -1.63
CA GLU A 47 -2.06 -5.91 -0.93
C GLU A 47 -0.88 -6.22 -1.86
N ASP A 48 0.34 -6.14 -1.33
CA ASP A 48 1.57 -6.40 -2.09
C ASP A 48 1.82 -7.91 -2.22
N ALA A 49 0.87 -8.59 -2.83
CA ALA A 49 0.89 -10.03 -3.06
C ALA A 49 -0.06 -10.39 -4.21
N CYS A 50 0.41 -11.22 -5.15
CA CYS A 50 -0.47 -11.81 -6.15
C CYS A 50 -1.35 -12.89 -5.53
N TRP A 51 -2.68 -12.77 -5.60
CA TRP A 51 -3.62 -13.72 -4.98
C TRP A 51 -3.55 -15.16 -5.50
N HIS A 52 -2.85 -15.39 -6.61
CA HIS A 52 -2.62 -16.73 -7.14
C HIS A 52 -1.51 -17.48 -6.37
N ARG A 53 -0.41 -16.81 -5.99
CA ARG A 53 0.77 -17.47 -5.41
C ARG A 53 1.42 -16.76 -4.22
N LEU A 54 0.84 -15.64 -3.79
CA LEU A 54 1.33 -14.80 -2.69
C LEU A 54 2.80 -14.35 -2.86
N VAL A 55 3.25 -14.23 -4.10
CA VAL A 55 4.54 -13.64 -4.47
C VAL A 55 4.37 -12.14 -4.70
N PRO A 56 5.43 -11.33 -4.56
CA PRO A 56 5.58 -10.15 -5.39
C PRO A 56 5.66 -10.59 -6.87
#